data_AF-A0A3N7DZW8-F1
#
_entry.id   AF-A0A3N7DZW8-F1
#
_cell.length_a   1.000
_cell.length_b   1.000
_cell.length_c   1.000
_cell.angle_alpha   90.00
_cell.angle_beta   90.00
_cell.angle_gamma   90.00
#
_symmetry.space_group_name_H-M   'P 1'
#
loop_
_entity.id
_entity.type
_entity.pdbx_description
1 polymer ?
#
loop_
_entity_poly.entity_id
_entity_poly.type
_entity_poly.pdbx_seq_one_letter_code
_entity_poly.pdbx_strand_id
1 'polypeptide(L)'
;MNTRTRRLACLPLLLLAAAGSASAGTITCVPGPGAAAGSSSLHWVRRISIDEHSRTVLMDTVRGKTKEAETTVIKMRAELVSMEETQSGEPVYVFNSIPAAGVEMTNLFRLFKAGEWRLASAGVIFVNKMPALRSVEQSAVFDCKRSGLG
;
A
#
# COMPACT_ATOMS: atom_id res chain seq x y z
N MET A 1 -10.25 61.15 24.45
CA MET A 1 -10.65 60.19 23.40
C MET A 1 -9.53 60.11 22.37
N ASN A 2 -8.96 59.00 21.92
CA ASN A 2 -9.10 57.58 22.22
C ASN A 2 -7.73 56.94 21.95
N THR A 3 -7.37 55.99 22.81
CA THR A 3 -6.13 55.22 22.78
C THR A 3 -6.19 54.04 21.81
N ARG A 4 -5.02 53.72 21.24
CA ARG A 4 -4.55 52.43 20.71
C ARG A 4 -5.20 51.89 19.43
N THR A 5 -4.46 52.01 18.32
CA THR A 5 -4.57 51.11 17.17
C THR A 5 -3.47 50.06 17.27
N ARG A 6 -3.90 48.82 17.47
CA ARG A 6 -3.09 47.62 17.72
C ARG A 6 -2.42 47.19 16.40
N ARG A 7 -1.09 47.16 16.35
CA ARG A 7 -0.34 46.50 15.26
C ARG A 7 -0.46 44.98 15.45
N LEU A 8 -1.13 44.30 14.54
CA LEU A 8 -1.11 42.83 14.38
C LEU A 8 -1.26 42.53 12.89
N ALA A 9 -0.15 42.69 12.17
CA ALA A 9 -0.03 42.32 10.77
C ALA A 9 1.32 41.66 10.58
N CYS A 10 1.42 40.39 10.97
CA CYS A 10 2.50 39.46 10.59
C CYS A 10 2.21 38.09 11.19
N LEU A 11 1.22 37.36 10.67
CA LEU A 11 1.09 35.91 10.90
C LEU A 11 0.11 35.24 9.91
N PRO A 12 0.45 35.17 8.61
CA PRO A 12 -0.04 34.08 7.78
C PRO A 12 1.11 33.29 7.13
N LEU A 13 2.25 33.16 7.80
CA LEU A 13 3.46 32.51 7.25
C LEU A 13 3.78 31.13 7.85
N LEU A 14 2.92 30.57 8.72
CA LEU A 14 3.21 29.32 9.42
C LEU A 14 2.42 28.08 8.94
N LEU A 15 1.69 28.17 7.82
CA LEU A 15 0.85 27.07 7.31
C LEU A 15 1.46 26.26 6.14
N LEU A 16 2.75 26.44 5.82
CA LEU A 16 3.40 25.76 4.68
C LEU A 16 4.37 24.63 5.07
N ALA A 17 4.54 24.32 6.36
CA ALA A 17 5.55 23.37 6.84
C ALA A 17 5.04 21.91 6.97
N ALA A 18 4.12 21.47 6.12
CA ALA A 18 3.71 20.06 6.03
C ALA A 18 3.77 19.51 4.59
N ALA A 19 4.53 20.16 3.70
CA ALA A 19 4.97 19.50 2.48
C ALA A 19 6.13 18.57 2.87
N GLY A 20 5.79 17.37 3.38
CA GLY A 20 6.72 16.26 3.47
C GLY A 20 7.39 16.12 2.10
N SER A 21 8.72 16.15 2.10
CA SER A 21 9.52 16.08 0.88
C SER A 21 9.22 14.74 0.21
N ALA A 22 8.29 14.72 -0.75
CA ALA A 22 7.94 13.55 -1.52
C ALA A 22 9.10 13.22 -2.47
N SER A 23 10.14 12.59 -1.92
CA SER A 23 11.10 11.86 -2.74
C SER A 23 10.32 10.74 -3.38
N ALA A 24 9.89 10.96 -4.62
CA ALA A 24 9.25 9.96 -5.46
C ALA A 24 10.20 8.76 -5.60
N GLY A 25 9.93 7.72 -4.81
CA GLY A 25 10.72 6.49 -4.79
C GLY A 25 9.97 5.38 -5.50
N THR A 26 10.73 4.43 -6.03
CA THR A 26 10.18 3.10 -6.31
C THR A 26 10.47 2.21 -5.10
N ILE A 27 9.46 1.54 -4.58
CA ILE A 27 9.64 0.51 -3.54
C ILE A 27 9.32 -0.85 -4.14
N THR A 28 10.25 -1.79 -3.97
CA THR A 28 10.07 -3.18 -4.38
C THR A 28 10.10 -4.08 -3.17
N CYS A 29 9.08 -4.92 -3.02
CA CYS A 29 8.93 -5.88 -1.93
C CYS A 29 8.87 -7.31 -2.46
N VAL A 30 9.51 -8.22 -1.74
CA VAL A 30 9.41 -9.67 -1.94
C VAL A 30 9.06 -10.36 -0.62
N PRO A 31 8.46 -11.55 -0.61
CA PRO A 31 8.18 -12.27 0.62
C PRO A 31 9.44 -12.44 1.48
N GLY A 32 9.34 -12.13 2.78
CA GLY A 32 10.45 -12.19 3.71
C GLY A 32 10.85 -13.62 4.11
N PRO A 33 12.07 -13.82 4.64
CA PRO A 33 12.49 -15.11 5.19
C PRO A 33 11.56 -15.50 6.36
N GLY A 34 10.88 -16.65 6.22
CA GLY A 34 9.86 -17.11 7.18
C GLY A 34 8.44 -17.11 6.62
N ALA A 35 8.17 -16.41 5.51
CA ALA A 35 6.86 -16.44 4.85
C ALA A 35 6.46 -17.87 4.40
N ALA A 36 7.43 -18.73 4.10
CA ALA A 36 7.22 -20.11 3.66
C ALA A 36 7.02 -21.15 4.80
N ALA A 37 7.45 -20.84 6.04
CA ALA A 37 7.63 -21.85 7.09
C ALA A 37 6.51 -21.92 8.15
N GLY A 38 5.48 -21.07 8.07
CA GLY A 38 4.34 -21.17 8.97
C GLY A 38 3.30 -20.10 8.69
N SER A 39 2.14 -20.52 8.18
CA SER A 39 0.89 -19.72 8.19
C SER A 39 0.98 -18.27 7.64
N SER A 40 1.43 -18.06 6.40
CA SER A 40 1.22 -16.77 5.73
C SER A 40 0.09 -16.87 4.69
N SER A 41 -1.10 -16.33 4.95
CA SER A 41 -2.23 -16.41 4.00
C SER A 41 -1.98 -15.72 2.65
N LEU A 42 -0.93 -14.91 2.56
CA LEU A 42 -0.51 -14.17 1.37
C LEU A 42 0.60 -14.88 0.55
N HIS A 43 0.75 -16.21 0.66
CA HIS A 43 1.68 -17.01 -0.17
C HIS A 43 1.53 -16.79 -1.68
N TRP A 44 0.39 -16.25 -2.09
CA TRP A 44 0.07 -16.02 -3.49
C TRP A 44 0.71 -14.74 -4.06
N VAL A 45 1.20 -13.81 -3.24
CA VAL A 45 1.93 -12.61 -3.70
C VAL A 45 3.43 -12.89 -3.70
N ARG A 46 4.10 -12.67 -4.84
CA ARG A 46 5.53 -12.97 -5.07
C ARG A 46 6.40 -11.72 -5.18
N ARG A 47 5.83 -10.62 -5.64
CA ARG A 47 6.51 -9.33 -5.73
C ARG A 47 5.48 -8.21 -5.68
N ILE A 48 5.87 -7.08 -5.11
CA ILE A 48 5.14 -5.81 -5.20
C ILE A 48 6.14 -4.76 -5.64
N SER A 49 5.80 -3.98 -6.65
CA SER A 49 6.56 -2.79 -7.07
C SER A 49 5.60 -1.61 -7.04
N ILE A 50 5.87 -0.63 -6.18
CA ILE A 50 5.09 0.62 -6.09
C ILE A 50 5.95 1.73 -6.68
N ASP A 51 5.39 2.43 -7.64
CA ASP A 51 5.92 3.69 -8.14
C ASP A 51 5.03 4.81 -7.56
N GLU A 52 5.61 5.56 -6.61
CA GLU A 52 4.92 6.64 -5.92
C GLU A 52 4.60 7.82 -6.84
N HIS A 53 5.42 8.06 -7.86
CA HIS A 53 5.21 9.17 -8.79
C HIS A 53 4.00 8.91 -9.67
N SER A 54 3.94 7.73 -10.29
CA SER A 54 2.83 7.35 -11.16
C SER A 54 1.61 6.85 -10.38
N ARG A 55 1.72 6.69 -9.05
CA ARG A 55 0.70 6.08 -8.18
C ARG A 55 0.27 4.69 -8.67
N THR A 56 1.20 3.95 -9.26
CA THR A 56 0.93 2.61 -9.78
C THR A 56 1.57 1.54 -8.92
N VAL A 57 0.89 0.41 -8.80
CA VAL A 57 1.39 -0.77 -8.12
C VAL A 57 1.32 -1.95 -9.08
N LEU A 58 2.43 -2.65 -9.23
CA LEU A 58 2.54 -3.89 -9.98
C LEU A 58 2.80 -5.03 -9.02
N MET A 59 2.04 -6.11 -9.15
CA MET A 59 2.17 -7.28 -8.30
C MET A 59 2.39 -8.52 -9.15
N ASP A 60 3.39 -9.32 -8.79
CA ASP A 60 3.52 -10.67 -9.32
C ASP A 60 2.79 -11.60 -8.37
N THR A 61 1.82 -12.35 -8.89
CA THR A 61 0.91 -13.17 -8.09
C THR A 61 0.85 -14.58 -8.65
N VAL A 62 0.51 -15.59 -7.86
CA VAL A 62 0.37 -16.97 -8.32
C VAL A 62 -1.05 -17.46 -8.09
N ARG A 63 -1.61 -18.13 -9.10
CA ARG A 63 -2.95 -18.73 -9.04
C ARG A 63 -2.81 -20.24 -9.19
N GLY A 64 -2.96 -20.98 -8.10
CA GLY A 64 -2.96 -22.46 -8.14
C GLY A 64 -2.85 -23.09 -6.74
N LYS A 65 -3.70 -24.10 -6.47
CA LYS A 65 -3.66 -24.93 -5.24
C LYS A 65 -3.23 -26.38 -5.52
N THR A 66 -2.61 -26.68 -6.66
CA THR A 66 -2.25 -28.06 -7.05
C THR A 66 -0.77 -28.18 -7.39
N LYS A 67 -0.16 -29.26 -6.92
CA LYS A 67 1.30 -29.56 -6.96
C LYS A 67 1.91 -29.68 -8.37
N GLU A 68 1.10 -29.69 -9.42
CA GLU A 68 1.52 -30.09 -10.78
C GLU A 68 1.27 -29.02 -11.86
N ALA A 69 0.74 -27.85 -11.50
CA ALA A 69 0.67 -26.73 -12.43
C ALA A 69 1.92 -25.86 -12.21
N GLU A 70 2.80 -25.83 -13.21
CA GLU A 70 3.86 -24.84 -13.35
C GLU A 70 3.36 -23.47 -12.88
N THR A 71 4.03 -22.93 -11.86
CA THR A 71 3.66 -21.75 -11.08
C THR A 71 3.42 -20.55 -12.00
N THR A 72 2.19 -20.40 -12.50
CA THR A 72 1.89 -19.34 -13.46
C THR A 72 1.88 -18.03 -12.70
N VAL A 73 2.93 -17.24 -12.90
CA VAL A 73 3.02 -15.88 -12.36
C VAL A 73 2.10 -14.98 -13.18
N ILE A 74 1.07 -14.48 -12.53
CA ILE A 74 0.10 -13.54 -13.08
C ILE A 74 0.49 -12.15 -12.59
N LYS A 75 0.72 -11.24 -13.54
CA LYS A 75 0.91 -9.83 -13.25
C LYS A 75 -0.45 -9.19 -12.95
N MET A 76 -0.61 -8.66 -11.75
CA MET A 76 -1.76 -7.90 -11.31
C MET A 76 -1.39 -6.42 -11.23
N ARG A 77 -2.29 -5.56 -11.73
CA ARG A 77 -2.15 -4.11 -11.60
C ARG A 77 -3.03 -3.63 -10.44
N ALA A 78 -2.50 -2.69 -9.67
CA ALA A 78 -3.19 -2.03 -8.58
C ALA A 78 -2.92 -0.53 -8.64
N GLU A 79 -3.81 0.24 -8.01
CA GLU A 79 -3.71 1.69 -7.92
C GLU A 79 -3.32 2.08 -6.50
N LEU A 80 -2.34 2.99 -6.37
CA LEU A 80 -1.93 3.53 -5.08
C LEU A 80 -2.93 4.61 -4.64
N VAL A 81 -3.76 4.26 -3.65
CA VAL A 81 -4.86 5.10 -3.15
C VAL A 81 -4.38 6.09 -2.10
N SER A 82 -3.50 5.66 -1.20
CA SER A 82 -2.95 6.51 -0.14
C SER A 82 -1.49 6.18 0.13
N MET A 83 -0.74 7.21 0.51
CA MET A 83 0.60 7.13 1.06
C MET A 83 0.61 8.01 2.30
N GLU A 84 0.78 7.37 3.45
CA GLU A 84 0.76 8.02 4.76
C GLU A 84 2.06 7.72 5.49
N GLU A 85 2.39 8.57 6.46
CA GLU A 85 3.45 8.31 7.42
C GLU A 85 2.82 8.05 8.78
N THR A 86 3.30 7.02 9.47
CA THR A 86 2.97 6.80 10.87
C THR A 86 3.53 7.94 11.73
N GLN A 87 3.10 8.02 12.99
CA GLN A 87 3.64 8.99 13.94
C GLN A 87 5.17 8.84 14.15
N SER A 88 5.72 7.66 13.89
CA SER A 88 7.16 7.37 13.92
C SER A 88 7.88 7.70 12.59
N GLY A 89 7.18 8.22 11.59
CA GLY A 89 7.73 8.52 10.26
C GLY A 89 7.90 7.29 9.36
N GLU A 90 7.39 6.12 9.75
CA GLU A 90 7.41 4.92 8.90
C GLU A 90 6.29 4.99 7.84
N PRO A 91 6.56 4.64 6.58
CA PRO A 91 5.60 4.75 5.49
C PRO A 91 4.52 3.66 5.53
N VAL A 92 3.32 4.04 5.08
CA VAL A 92 2.14 3.19 4.91
C VAL A 92 1.60 3.42 3.50
N TYR A 93 1.51 2.34 2.72
CA TYR A 93 0.93 2.33 1.39
C TYR A 93 -0.40 1.61 1.40
N VAL A 94 -1.43 2.23 0.85
CA VAL A 94 -2.75 1.64 0.65
C VAL A 94 -3.03 1.58 -0.83
N PHE A 95 -3.33 0.39 -1.35
CA PHE A 95 -3.60 0.19 -2.77
C PHE A 95 -4.68 -0.86 -3.00
N ASN A 96 -5.42 -0.72 -4.09
CA ASN A 96 -6.48 -1.65 -4.48
C ASN A 96 -6.16 -2.30 -5.82
N SER A 97 -6.42 -3.59 -5.94
CA SER A 97 -6.32 -4.29 -7.23
C SER A 97 -7.30 -3.70 -8.22
N ILE A 98 -6.86 -3.52 -9.47
CA ILE A 98 -7.77 -3.23 -10.57
C ILE A 98 -8.43 -4.56 -10.97
N PRO A 99 -9.75 -4.72 -10.78
CA PRO A 99 -10.42 -5.98 -11.10
C PRO A 99 -10.33 -6.25 -12.60
N ALA A 100 -10.01 -7.50 -12.96
CA ALA A 100 -10.10 -7.94 -14.34
C ALA A 100 -11.56 -8.05 -14.77
N ALA A 101 -11.83 -7.96 -16.08
CA ALA A 101 -13.19 -8.10 -16.61
C ALA A 101 -13.83 -9.42 -16.14
N GLY A 102 -15.04 -9.35 -15.57
CA GLY A 102 -15.75 -10.50 -15.02
C GLY A 102 -15.33 -10.93 -13.61
N VAL A 103 -14.45 -10.18 -12.94
CA VAL A 103 -14.06 -10.42 -11.54
C VAL A 103 -14.76 -9.43 -10.62
N GLU A 104 -15.74 -9.91 -9.86
CA GLU A 104 -16.56 -9.14 -8.92
C GLU A 104 -15.87 -8.82 -7.58
N MET A 105 -14.61 -9.19 -7.43
CA MET A 105 -13.84 -9.07 -6.19
C MET A 105 -12.66 -8.12 -6.37
N THR A 106 -12.58 -7.13 -5.49
CA THR A 106 -11.46 -6.20 -5.38
C THR A 106 -10.68 -6.52 -4.12
N ASN A 107 -9.37 -6.73 -4.26
CA ASN A 107 -8.48 -6.87 -3.11
C ASN A 107 -7.94 -5.49 -2.71
N LEU A 108 -8.07 -5.17 -1.43
CA LEU A 108 -7.49 -4.00 -0.79
C LEU A 108 -6.24 -4.43 -0.04
N PHE A 109 -5.17 -3.68 -0.19
CA PHE A 109 -3.89 -3.97 0.43
C PHE A 109 -3.42 -2.81 1.27
N ARG A 110 -2.78 -3.14 2.39
CA ARG A 110 -2.05 -2.20 3.23
C ARG A 110 -0.65 -2.74 3.46
N LEU A 111 0.35 -2.07 2.89
CA LEU A 111 1.77 -2.35 3.12
C LEU A 111 2.31 -1.31 4.09
N PHE A 112 2.86 -1.73 5.21
CA PHE A 112 3.35 -0.83 6.25
C PHE A 112 4.59 -1.39 6.90
N LYS A 113 5.44 -0.51 7.43
CA LYS A 113 6.58 -0.90 8.26
C LYS A 113 6.20 -0.74 9.74
N ALA A 114 6.50 -1.75 10.54
CA ALA A 114 6.34 -1.75 12.00
C ALA A 114 7.42 -2.68 12.58
N GLY A 115 8.67 -2.24 12.51
CA GLY A 115 9.85 -3.10 12.63
C GLY A 115 10.13 -3.82 11.30
N GLU A 116 9.36 -4.87 10.99
CA GLU A 116 9.39 -5.54 9.68
C GLU A 116 8.35 -4.94 8.73
N TRP A 117 8.55 -5.10 7.42
CA TRP A 117 7.50 -4.76 6.44
C TRP A 117 6.41 -5.82 6.46
N ARG A 118 5.17 -5.35 6.49
CA ARG A 118 4.00 -6.18 6.62
C ARG A 118 2.98 -5.81 5.57
N LEU A 119 2.43 -6.83 4.91
CA LEU A 119 1.33 -6.70 3.98
C LEU A 119 0.08 -7.30 4.62
N ALA A 120 -0.99 -6.53 4.73
CA ALA A 120 -2.33 -7.01 5.02
C ALA A 120 -3.19 -6.92 3.76
N SER A 121 -4.14 -7.84 3.60
CA SER A 121 -5.05 -7.89 2.46
C SER A 121 -6.48 -8.16 2.90
N ALA A 122 -7.43 -7.51 2.24
CA ALA A 122 -8.86 -7.72 2.44
C ALA A 122 -9.56 -7.81 1.09
N GLY A 123 -10.39 -8.83 0.92
CA GLY A 123 -11.21 -9.02 -0.25
C GLY A 123 -12.58 -8.36 -0.07
N VAL A 124 -12.96 -7.46 -0.98
CA VAL A 124 -14.26 -6.79 -0.98
C VAL A 124 -15.02 -7.19 -2.24
N ILE A 125 -16.32 -7.45 -2.08
CA ILE A 125 -17.28 -7.65 -3.18
C ILE A 125 -18.40 -6.63 -3.05
N PHE A 126 -19.14 -6.38 -4.14
CA PHE A 126 -20.33 -5.54 -4.09
C PHE A 126 -21.59 -6.41 -4.17
N VAL A 127 -22.40 -6.39 -3.11
CA VAL A 127 -23.70 -7.07 -3.07
C VAL A 127 -24.77 -5.98 -3.04
N ASN A 128 -25.64 -5.94 -4.06
CA ASN A 128 -26.67 -4.91 -4.19
C ASN A 128 -26.11 -3.48 -4.10
N LYS A 129 -24.95 -3.23 -4.73
CA LYS A 129 -24.21 -1.95 -4.69
C LYS A 129 -23.65 -1.56 -3.31
N MET A 130 -23.70 -2.44 -2.32
CA MET A 130 -23.06 -2.23 -1.02
C MET A 130 -21.76 -3.03 -0.94
N PRO A 131 -20.64 -2.41 -0.50
CA PRO A 131 -19.39 -3.14 -0.30
C PRO A 131 -19.55 -4.11 0.88
N ALA A 132 -19.23 -5.38 0.65
CA ALA A 132 -19.22 -6.43 1.65
C ALA A 132 -17.83 -7.05 1.75
N LEU A 133 -17.34 -7.19 2.97
CA LEU A 133 -16.07 -7.85 3.26
C LEU A 133 -16.23 -9.35 3.05
N ARG A 134 -15.46 -9.92 2.13
CA ARG A 134 -15.48 -11.35 1.79
C ARG A 134 -14.41 -12.13 2.51
N SER A 135 -13.22 -11.55 2.66
CA SER A 135 -12.08 -12.19 3.30
C SER A 135 -11.15 -11.15 3.91
N VAL A 136 -10.48 -11.54 4.99
CA VAL A 136 -9.33 -10.82 5.55
C VAL A 136 -8.20 -11.82 5.63
N GLU A 137 -7.10 -11.53 4.96
CA GLU A 137 -5.90 -12.34 5.02
C GLU A 137 -5.03 -11.86 6.17
N GLN A 138 -4.50 -12.80 6.94
CA GLN A 138 -3.49 -12.52 7.95
C GLN A 138 -2.27 -11.85 7.32
N SER A 139 -1.69 -10.92 8.08
CA SER A 139 -0.56 -10.13 7.61
C SER A 139 0.67 -11.01 7.35
N ALA A 140 1.31 -10.84 6.20
CA ALA A 140 2.56 -11.50 5.84
C ALA A 140 3.74 -10.53 5.86
N VAL A 141 4.92 -11.07 6.17
CA VAL A 141 6.17 -10.30 6.20
C VAL A 141 6.79 -10.23 4.81
N PHE A 142 7.24 -9.04 4.44
CA PHE A 142 7.95 -8.75 3.20
C PHE A 142 9.33 -8.16 3.51
N ASP A 143 10.27 -8.32 2.59
CA ASP A 143 11.50 -7.52 2.54
C ASP A 143 11.32 -6.48 1.43
N CYS A 144 11.29 -5.20 1.82
CA CYS A 144 11.10 -4.09 0.90
C CYS A 144 12.32 -3.20 0.83
N LYS A 145 12.74 -2.90 -0.40
CA LYS A 145 13.83 -1.98 -0.71
C LYS A 145 13.29 -0.76 -1.44
N ARG A 146 13.67 0.42 -0.96
CA ARG A 146 13.37 1.70 -1.60
C ARG A 146 14.56 2.07 -2.49
N SER A 147 14.32 2.23 -3.77
CA SER A 147 15.25 2.85 -4.71
C SER A 147 14.78 4.27 -4.97
N GLY A 148 15.55 5.25 -4.49
CA GLY A 148 15.40 6.64 -4.92
C GLY A 148 16.12 6.85 -6.25
N LEU A 149 15.53 7.66 -7.14
CA LEU A 149 16.33 8.37 -8.13
C LEU A 149 17.10 9.45 -7.35
N GLY A 150 18.34 9.13 -7.00
CA GLY A 150 19.32 10.07 -6.44
C GLY A 150 20.13 10.70 -7.54
#